data_AF-A0A2U1AW60-F1
#
_entry.id   AF-A0A2U1AW60-F1
#
_cell.length_a   1.000
_cell.length_b   1.000
_cell.length_c   1.000
_cell.angle_alpha   90.00
_cell.angle_beta   90.00
_cell.angle_gamma   90.00
#
_symmetry.space_group_name_H-M   'P 1'
#
loop_
_entity.id
_entity.type
_entity.pdbx_description
1 polymer ?
#
loop_
_entity_poly.entity_id
_entity_poly.type
_entity_poly.pdbx_seq_one_letter_code
_entity_poly.pdbx_strand_id
1 'polypeptide(L)'
;MKLVNSIFLAATTIIVASCASINNPEGGPKDEDAPELLTSNPKPQELNVSTRTITMDFNEEVQPNNLQKELLITPFTDNKYQVRLSRTRLELVFEEPFQENTTYTFNFRKGIQDITEKNIAEGLGLTFSTGTFIDSSRVSGQVLRLLTQQPENEAVVALYPTNDTLSIRKSRPYYQTQTDANGEFVFENIKDGEYRIYALTDKNNNSLYDNEDEWIAYRGEPIRVTSEEQDIILKTVRIDTKRPLLQRRERYTDRFVANYNEGLESFSATAVDSPKDTLIYKISSDGKIVDLFGDNRFKGGRAILTALDSAANRTVDTVQIAFEGKRAQRVGGARLKTNGNGTGNNNTISEGQLVTIELETPVRIQSKEPIRLLVDSTVVARLTYPDQVKLDRSGTELSFAMPRWTNTMREATIVLDSAGIVPVQGEQFSKPAIQITIAEARGAGTLRGAVKTQQTNYIVQLVDNQYRVKNQVRNAKTYNFRNIDPGTYFIRVILDANNNGKWDGGDPELVKEPEQVYLHDKPLEIRANWDMEENIAF
;
A
#
# COMPACT_ATOMS: atom_id res chain seq x y z
N MET A 1 40.14 24.22 -83.26
CA MET A 1 40.99 23.31 -82.45
C MET A 1 41.27 23.75 -81.00
N LYS A 2 40.68 24.84 -80.47
CA LYS A 2 40.88 25.24 -79.06
C LYS A 2 39.77 24.78 -78.09
N LEU A 3 38.56 24.46 -78.56
CA LEU A 3 37.49 23.94 -77.69
C LEU A 3 37.61 22.44 -77.37
N VAL A 4 38.15 21.63 -78.28
CA VAL A 4 38.23 20.16 -78.09
C VAL A 4 39.28 19.80 -77.03
N ASN A 5 40.39 20.55 -76.97
CA ASN A 5 41.42 20.32 -75.94
C ASN A 5 40.97 20.78 -74.55
N SER A 6 40.09 21.79 -74.44
CA SER A 6 39.52 22.21 -73.16
C SER A 6 38.51 21.20 -72.60
N ILE A 7 37.75 20.54 -73.49
CA ILE A 7 36.80 19.49 -73.08
C ILE A 7 37.55 18.22 -72.66
N PHE A 8 38.65 17.88 -73.34
CA PHE A 8 39.48 16.75 -72.92
C PHE A 8 40.17 17.00 -71.57
N LEU A 9 40.68 18.23 -71.33
CA LEU A 9 41.32 18.56 -70.05
C LEU A 9 40.32 18.58 -68.89
N ALA A 10 39.08 19.07 -69.11
CA ALA A 10 38.01 19.05 -68.11
C ALA A 10 37.47 17.63 -67.84
N ALA A 11 37.40 16.77 -68.86
CA ALA A 11 37.00 15.37 -68.69
C ALA A 11 38.06 14.56 -67.92
N THR A 12 39.36 14.86 -68.09
CA THR A 12 40.44 14.20 -67.35
C THR A 12 40.52 14.68 -65.89
N THR A 13 40.05 15.89 -65.54
CA THR A 13 40.04 16.36 -64.14
C THR A 13 38.91 15.77 -63.30
N ILE A 14 37.82 15.30 -63.92
CA ILE A 14 36.68 14.69 -63.19
C ILE A 14 36.95 13.22 -62.83
N ILE A 15 37.86 12.53 -63.54
CA ILE A 15 38.12 11.09 -63.31
C ILE A 15 39.02 10.83 -62.09
N VAL A 16 39.72 11.85 -61.56
CA VAL A 16 40.56 11.72 -60.34
C VAL A 16 39.86 12.12 -59.04
N ALA A 17 38.58 12.53 -59.07
CA ALA A 17 37.80 12.85 -57.87
C ALA A 17 36.98 11.67 -57.32
N SER A 18 37.06 10.48 -57.93
CA SER A 18 36.31 9.29 -57.52
C SER A 18 37.19 8.28 -56.76
N CYS A 19 37.94 8.75 -55.76
CA CYS A 19 38.59 7.87 -54.79
C CYS A 19 37.97 8.06 -53.40
N ALA A 20 37.38 6.96 -52.92
CA ALA A 20 37.09 6.61 -51.54
C ALA A 20 35.99 7.41 -50.81
N SER A 21 34.76 6.89 -50.86
CA SER A 21 33.86 7.01 -49.71
C SER A 21 34.43 6.14 -48.59
N ILE A 22 34.87 6.76 -47.48
CA ILE A 22 35.17 6.04 -46.24
C ILE A 22 33.84 5.54 -45.69
N ASN A 23 33.47 4.31 -46.02
CA ASN A 23 32.48 3.58 -45.24
C ASN A 23 33.23 3.00 -44.04
N ASN A 24 32.71 3.22 -42.84
CA ASN A 24 33.23 2.52 -41.66
C ASN A 24 33.14 1.01 -41.94
N PRO A 25 34.17 0.22 -41.59
CA PRO A 25 34.05 -1.22 -41.66
C PRO A 25 32.80 -1.64 -40.89
N GLU A 26 31.94 -2.46 -41.52
CA GLU A 26 30.87 -3.13 -40.77
C GLU A 26 31.55 -3.94 -39.68
N GLY A 27 31.24 -3.61 -38.42
CA GLY A 27 31.73 -4.35 -37.27
C GLY A 27 31.32 -5.81 -37.38
N GLY A 28 32.08 -6.69 -36.73
CA GLY A 28 31.67 -8.08 -36.57
C GLY A 28 30.32 -8.20 -35.87
N PRO A 29 29.71 -9.40 -35.86
CA PRO A 29 28.52 -9.64 -35.05
C PRO A 29 28.79 -9.23 -33.60
N LYS A 30 27.78 -8.65 -32.97
CA LYS A 30 27.84 -8.31 -31.55
C LYS A 30 28.13 -9.58 -30.74
N ASP A 31 29.01 -9.46 -29.75
CA ASP A 31 29.23 -10.52 -28.78
C ASP A 31 28.07 -10.59 -27.78
N GLU A 32 27.48 -11.76 -27.63
CA GLU A 32 26.36 -12.03 -26.71
C GLU A 32 26.76 -12.99 -25.59
N ASP A 33 27.98 -13.55 -25.62
CA ASP A 33 28.46 -14.48 -24.61
C ASP A 33 28.82 -13.72 -23.33
N ALA A 34 28.50 -14.31 -22.18
CA ALA A 34 28.83 -13.75 -20.87
C ALA A 34 30.23 -14.21 -20.43
N PRO A 35 30.96 -13.38 -19.67
CA PRO A 35 32.27 -13.76 -19.16
C PRO A 35 32.17 -14.94 -18.19
N GLU A 36 33.01 -15.94 -18.39
CA GLU A 36 33.05 -17.17 -17.58
C GLU A 36 34.21 -17.16 -16.58
N LEU A 37 33.93 -17.53 -15.33
CA LEU A 37 34.97 -17.72 -14.31
C LEU A 37 35.72 -19.02 -14.54
N LEU A 38 37.01 -18.93 -14.86
CA LEU A 38 37.88 -20.10 -15.08
C LEU A 38 38.44 -20.65 -13.78
N THR A 39 39.01 -19.77 -12.95
CA THR A 39 39.62 -20.16 -11.66
C THR A 39 39.46 -19.06 -10.63
N SER A 40 39.42 -19.44 -9.36
CA SER A 40 39.48 -18.50 -8.25
C SER A 40 40.47 -18.96 -7.17
N ASN A 41 40.94 -18.00 -6.38
CA ASN A 41 41.60 -18.24 -5.11
C ASN A 41 40.94 -17.33 -4.05
N PRO A 42 40.27 -17.87 -3.03
CA PRO A 42 40.10 -19.29 -2.73
C PRO A 42 39.38 -20.08 -3.83
N LYS A 43 39.61 -21.38 -3.90
CA LYS A 43 38.85 -22.29 -4.77
C LYS A 43 37.42 -22.41 -4.24
N PRO A 44 36.44 -22.69 -5.12
CA PRO A 44 35.09 -23.00 -4.66
C PRO A 44 35.12 -24.16 -3.65
N GLN A 45 34.43 -23.97 -2.53
CA GLN A 45 34.32 -24.90 -1.41
C GLN A 45 35.65 -25.17 -0.67
N GLU A 46 36.65 -24.28 -0.78
CA GLU A 46 37.91 -24.41 -0.05
C GLU A 46 37.72 -24.20 1.46
N LEU A 47 38.48 -24.94 2.28
CA LEU A 47 38.45 -24.92 3.75
C LEU A 47 39.75 -24.34 4.31
N ASN A 48 39.71 -23.88 5.56
CA ASN A 48 40.86 -23.29 6.28
C ASN A 48 41.52 -22.12 5.53
N VAL A 49 40.71 -21.33 4.82
CA VAL A 49 41.16 -20.16 4.06
C VAL A 49 41.68 -19.08 5.01
N SER A 50 42.84 -18.50 4.70
CA SER A 50 43.48 -17.43 5.49
C SER A 50 43.94 -16.23 4.65
N THR A 51 43.49 -16.12 3.40
CA THR A 51 43.83 -15.01 2.50
C THR A 51 43.04 -13.74 2.82
N ARG A 52 43.61 -12.57 2.48
CA ARG A 52 42.90 -11.27 2.42
C ARG A 52 42.54 -10.86 0.99
N THR A 53 42.96 -11.65 0.01
CA THR A 53 42.74 -11.36 -1.39
C THR A 53 41.93 -12.47 -2.01
N ILE A 54 40.80 -12.09 -2.62
CA ILE A 54 40.01 -12.97 -3.49
C ILE A 54 40.42 -12.65 -4.93
N THR A 55 40.97 -13.62 -5.64
CA THR A 55 41.33 -13.47 -7.06
C THR A 55 40.43 -14.34 -7.93
N MET A 56 39.98 -13.80 -9.05
CA MET A 56 39.14 -14.48 -10.03
C MET A 56 39.70 -14.24 -11.43
N ASP A 57 39.97 -15.32 -12.15
CA ASP A 57 40.46 -15.31 -13.53
C ASP A 57 39.32 -15.70 -14.47
N PHE A 58 39.04 -14.83 -15.45
CA PHE A 58 38.00 -15.01 -16.44
C PHE A 58 38.59 -15.43 -17.80
N ASN A 59 37.73 -15.94 -18.69
CA ASN A 59 38.07 -16.24 -20.08
C ASN A 59 38.33 -14.96 -20.92
N GLU A 60 37.83 -13.81 -20.47
CA GLU A 60 37.95 -12.51 -21.14
C GLU A 60 38.17 -11.34 -20.16
N GLU A 61 38.33 -10.12 -20.69
CA GLU A 61 38.51 -8.93 -19.86
C GLU A 61 37.17 -8.47 -19.27
N VAL A 62 37.14 -8.30 -17.94
CA VAL A 62 35.94 -7.90 -17.19
C VAL A 62 36.13 -6.57 -16.49
N GLN A 63 35.01 -5.94 -16.14
CA GLN A 63 34.97 -4.72 -15.34
C GLN A 63 33.90 -4.81 -14.24
N PRO A 64 34.15 -4.17 -13.07
CA PRO A 64 33.17 -4.06 -12.02
C PRO A 64 32.06 -3.09 -12.42
N ASN A 65 30.83 -3.47 -12.15
CA ASN A 65 29.63 -2.64 -12.30
C ASN A 65 28.99 -2.43 -10.93
N ASN A 66 29.28 -1.30 -10.29
CA ASN A 66 28.74 -0.94 -8.97
C ASN A 66 28.87 -2.06 -7.91
N LEU A 67 30.06 -2.67 -7.79
CA LEU A 67 30.29 -3.78 -6.86
C LEU A 67 29.92 -3.46 -5.41
N GLN A 68 30.05 -2.22 -4.96
CA GLN A 68 29.63 -1.82 -3.60
C GLN A 68 28.14 -2.10 -3.33
N LYS A 69 27.31 -2.05 -4.37
CA LYS A 69 25.89 -2.39 -4.32
C LYS A 69 25.64 -3.84 -4.72
N GLU A 70 26.29 -4.31 -5.78
CA GLU A 70 25.96 -5.60 -6.40
C GLU A 70 26.58 -6.82 -5.68
N LEU A 71 27.78 -6.68 -5.11
CA LEU A 71 28.45 -7.76 -4.37
C LEU A 71 27.79 -7.96 -3.00
N LEU A 72 27.17 -9.13 -2.84
CA LEU A 72 26.67 -9.63 -1.58
C LEU A 72 27.69 -10.57 -0.95
N ILE A 73 28.19 -10.20 0.24
CA ILE A 73 29.07 -11.04 1.05
C ILE A 73 28.25 -11.54 2.23
N THR A 74 28.19 -12.86 2.38
CA THR A 74 27.36 -13.54 3.36
C THR A 74 28.21 -14.52 4.18
N PRO A 75 28.30 -14.41 5.50
CA PRO A 75 27.67 -13.39 6.33
C PRO A 75 28.21 -11.99 6.04
N PHE A 76 27.38 -10.99 6.27
CA PHE A 76 27.76 -9.60 6.06
C PHE A 76 28.97 -9.20 6.90
N THR A 77 29.83 -8.37 6.31
CA THR A 77 31.03 -7.84 6.93
C THR A 77 31.21 -6.37 6.56
N ASP A 78 31.62 -5.56 7.55
CA ASP A 78 32.04 -4.17 7.34
C ASP A 78 33.49 -4.04 6.81
N ASN A 79 34.15 -5.17 6.55
CA ASN A 79 35.52 -5.22 6.04
C ASN A 79 35.58 -4.63 4.62
N LYS A 80 36.26 -3.50 4.49
CA LYS A 80 36.39 -2.78 3.22
C LYS A 80 37.36 -3.50 2.29
N TYR A 81 37.15 -3.32 0.99
CA TYR A 81 38.02 -3.89 -0.02
C TYR A 81 38.35 -2.90 -1.14
N GLN A 82 39.48 -3.15 -1.80
CA GLN A 82 39.89 -2.46 -3.03
C GLN A 82 39.78 -3.44 -4.20
N VAL A 83 39.30 -2.94 -5.34
CA VAL A 83 39.22 -3.70 -6.58
C VAL A 83 40.47 -3.43 -7.41
N ARG A 84 41.16 -4.47 -7.86
CA ARG A 84 42.26 -4.39 -8.82
C ARG A 84 41.92 -5.23 -10.05
N LEU A 85 42.30 -4.73 -11.22
CA LEU A 85 42.09 -5.39 -12.50
C LEU A 85 43.43 -5.57 -13.21
N SER A 86 43.63 -6.73 -13.82
CA SER A 86 44.79 -7.01 -14.67
C SER A 86 44.41 -7.99 -15.78
N ARG A 87 44.20 -7.49 -17.00
CA ARG A 87 43.70 -8.27 -18.14
C ARG A 87 42.39 -8.97 -17.77
N THR A 88 42.38 -10.30 -17.74
CA THR A 88 41.22 -11.13 -17.41
C THR A 88 41.09 -11.44 -15.91
N ARG A 89 41.92 -10.83 -15.05
CA ARG A 89 41.91 -11.04 -13.59
C ARG A 89 41.25 -9.90 -12.84
N LEU A 90 40.30 -10.24 -11.97
CA LEU A 90 39.76 -9.38 -10.91
C LEU A 90 40.35 -9.79 -9.56
N GLU A 91 40.81 -8.82 -8.77
CA GLU A 91 41.21 -9.03 -7.38
C GLU A 91 40.40 -8.12 -6.44
N LEU A 92 39.86 -8.70 -5.36
CA LEU A 92 39.29 -7.99 -4.23
C LEU A 92 40.28 -8.10 -3.06
N VAL A 93 40.88 -6.99 -2.67
CA VAL A 93 41.86 -6.91 -1.59
C VAL A 93 41.20 -6.32 -0.36
N PHE A 94 40.96 -7.13 0.67
CA PHE A 94 40.33 -6.72 1.93
C PHE A 94 41.33 -6.09 2.90
N GLU A 95 40.88 -5.10 3.66
CA GLU A 95 41.71 -4.38 4.63
C GLU A 95 42.04 -5.25 5.85
N GLU A 96 41.05 -6.01 6.32
CA GLU A 96 41.14 -6.89 7.49
C GLU A 96 41.09 -8.37 7.08
N PRO A 97 41.56 -9.31 7.93
CA PRO A 97 41.37 -10.74 7.68
C PRO A 97 39.90 -11.12 7.87
N PHE A 98 39.44 -12.16 7.15
CA PHE A 98 38.11 -12.73 7.37
C PHE A 98 37.99 -13.33 8.78
N GLN A 99 36.78 -13.30 9.35
CA GLN A 99 36.52 -13.91 10.65
C GLN A 99 36.83 -15.41 10.63
N GLU A 100 37.47 -15.91 11.67
CA GLU A 100 37.80 -17.33 11.82
C GLU A 100 36.54 -18.21 11.93
N ASN A 101 36.65 -19.48 11.55
CA ASN A 101 35.56 -20.47 11.64
C ASN A 101 34.22 -20.01 11.05
N THR A 102 34.29 -19.37 9.88
CA THR A 102 33.13 -18.76 9.21
C THR A 102 33.08 -19.19 7.75
N THR A 103 31.90 -19.61 7.32
CA THR A 103 31.59 -19.85 5.91
C THR A 103 31.23 -18.54 5.23
N TYR A 104 31.96 -18.17 4.18
CA TYR A 104 31.68 -17.00 3.35
C TYR A 104 31.13 -17.43 2.00
N THR A 105 30.08 -16.76 1.55
CA THR A 105 29.53 -16.83 0.19
C THR A 105 29.52 -15.44 -0.40
N PHE A 106 30.18 -15.29 -1.54
CA PHE A 106 30.22 -14.08 -2.35
C PHE A 106 29.26 -14.28 -3.51
N ASN A 107 28.28 -13.41 -3.68
CA ASN A 107 27.37 -13.39 -4.81
C ASN A 107 27.53 -12.06 -5.54
N PHE A 108 27.95 -12.11 -6.80
CA PHE A 108 28.29 -10.91 -7.56
C PHE A 108 27.10 -10.29 -8.28
N ARG A 109 25.94 -10.96 -8.35
CA ARG A 109 24.73 -10.50 -9.05
C ARG A 109 25.06 -9.91 -10.43
N LYS A 110 24.79 -8.61 -10.65
CA LYS A 110 25.07 -7.89 -11.90
C LYS A 110 26.38 -7.11 -11.86
N GLY A 111 27.22 -7.43 -10.89
CA GLY A 111 28.38 -6.65 -10.46
C GLY A 111 29.64 -6.84 -11.30
N ILE A 112 29.67 -7.85 -12.17
CA ILE A 112 30.77 -8.12 -13.10
C ILE A 112 30.18 -8.25 -14.50
N GLN A 113 30.80 -7.60 -15.46
CA GLN A 113 30.42 -7.63 -16.87
C GLN A 113 31.68 -7.55 -17.75
N ASP A 114 31.60 -7.95 -19.00
CA ASP A 114 32.72 -7.77 -19.93
C ASP A 114 32.96 -6.27 -20.25
N ILE A 115 34.14 -5.97 -20.79
CA ILE A 115 34.53 -4.59 -21.12
C ILE A 115 33.96 -4.08 -22.45
N THR A 116 33.55 -4.98 -23.35
CA THR A 116 33.22 -4.69 -24.75
C THR A 116 31.72 -4.42 -24.93
N GLU A 117 30.87 -5.43 -24.70
CA GLU A 117 29.43 -5.41 -24.93
C GLU A 117 28.60 -5.31 -23.64
N LYS A 118 29.26 -5.43 -22.47
CA LYS A 118 28.67 -5.32 -21.12
C LYS A 118 27.65 -6.42 -20.80
N ASN A 119 27.85 -7.60 -21.37
CA ASN A 119 27.24 -8.85 -20.98
C ASN A 119 27.61 -9.17 -19.51
N ILE A 120 26.60 -9.50 -18.72
CA ILE A 120 26.73 -9.71 -17.27
C ILE A 120 27.26 -11.13 -17.00
N ALA A 121 28.16 -11.28 -16.03
CA ALA A 121 28.59 -12.58 -15.51
C ALA A 121 27.45 -13.23 -14.69
N GLU A 122 26.49 -13.85 -15.36
CA GLU A 122 25.31 -14.43 -14.70
C GLU A 122 25.68 -15.55 -13.73
N GLY A 123 25.05 -15.57 -12.55
CA GLY A 123 25.24 -16.64 -11.56
C GLY A 123 26.63 -16.68 -10.90
N LEU A 124 27.47 -15.65 -11.07
CA LEU A 124 28.81 -15.61 -10.50
C LEU A 124 28.78 -15.58 -8.97
N GLY A 125 29.35 -16.61 -8.35
CA GLY A 125 29.50 -16.71 -6.91
C GLY A 125 30.69 -17.56 -6.46
N LEU A 126 31.08 -17.39 -5.20
CA LEU A 126 32.20 -18.10 -4.58
C LEU A 126 31.91 -18.38 -3.10
N THR A 127 31.87 -19.65 -2.72
CA THR A 127 31.73 -20.08 -1.32
C THR A 127 33.03 -20.72 -0.83
N PHE A 128 33.47 -20.39 0.38
CA PHE A 128 34.63 -20.98 1.05
C PHE A 128 34.47 -20.87 2.59
N SER A 129 35.35 -21.53 3.35
CA SER A 129 35.36 -21.43 4.81
C SER A 129 36.75 -21.11 5.36
N THR A 130 36.79 -20.22 6.35
CA THR A 130 38.00 -19.98 7.17
C THR A 130 38.20 -21.05 8.25
N GLY A 131 37.23 -21.95 8.44
CA GLY A 131 37.28 -23.08 9.37
C GLY A 131 37.44 -24.43 8.68
N THR A 132 37.19 -25.50 9.44
CA THR A 132 37.37 -26.89 8.99
C THR A 132 36.16 -27.49 8.27
N PHE A 133 35.07 -26.73 8.11
CA PHE A 133 33.85 -27.17 7.43
C PHE A 133 33.12 -25.98 6.80
N ILE A 134 32.23 -26.26 5.87
CA ILE A 134 31.27 -25.30 5.32
C ILE A 134 29.92 -25.58 5.97
N ASP A 135 29.31 -24.54 6.51
CA ASP A 135 27.96 -24.62 7.08
C ASP A 135 27.00 -25.15 6.01
N SER A 136 26.06 -26.01 6.38
CA SER A 136 25.20 -26.72 5.42
C SER A 136 23.72 -26.45 5.60
N SER A 137 23.33 -25.68 6.62
CA SER A 137 21.93 -25.46 6.92
C SER A 137 21.28 -24.52 5.92
N ARG A 138 19.99 -24.78 5.69
CA ARG A 138 19.21 -24.18 4.62
C ARG A 138 17.92 -23.60 5.20
N VAL A 139 17.50 -22.46 4.67
CA VAL A 139 16.21 -21.85 4.99
C VAL A 139 15.55 -21.47 3.68
N SER A 140 14.34 -21.94 3.44
CA SER A 140 13.59 -21.59 2.24
C SER A 140 12.16 -21.20 2.56
N GLY A 141 11.47 -20.66 1.58
CA GLY A 141 10.04 -20.45 1.65
C GLY A 141 9.56 -19.42 0.65
N GLN A 142 8.47 -18.75 0.98
CA GLN A 142 7.79 -17.84 0.08
C GLN A 142 7.45 -16.51 0.75
N VAL A 143 7.53 -15.42 -0.01
CA VAL A 143 7.09 -14.08 0.38
C VAL A 143 5.87 -13.69 -0.43
N LEU A 144 4.77 -13.40 0.26
CA LEU A 144 3.49 -13.02 -0.33
C LEU A 144 3.06 -11.65 0.20
N ARG A 145 2.33 -10.88 -0.61
CA ARG A 145 1.64 -9.68 -0.14
C ARG A 145 0.42 -10.05 0.68
N LEU A 146 0.34 -9.61 1.94
CA LEU A 146 -0.65 -10.14 2.90
C LEU A 146 -2.12 -10.02 2.41
N LEU A 147 -2.51 -8.85 1.91
CA LEU A 147 -3.91 -8.56 1.56
C LEU A 147 -4.36 -9.16 0.22
N THR A 148 -3.42 -9.47 -0.68
CA THR A 148 -3.72 -9.98 -2.04
C THR A 148 -3.23 -11.41 -2.25
N GLN A 149 -2.41 -11.94 -1.32
CA GLN A 149 -1.71 -13.23 -1.40
C GLN A 149 -0.90 -13.42 -2.70
N GLN A 150 -0.53 -12.32 -3.36
CA GLN A 150 0.30 -12.35 -4.56
C GLN A 150 1.78 -12.47 -4.17
N PRO A 151 2.60 -13.20 -4.95
CA PRO A 151 4.03 -13.30 -4.69
C PRO A 151 4.73 -11.94 -4.81
N GLU A 152 5.72 -11.71 -3.95
CA GLU A 152 6.58 -10.52 -4.02
C GLU A 152 7.87 -10.89 -4.75
N ASN A 153 8.03 -10.39 -5.98
CA ASN A 153 9.25 -10.58 -6.78
C ASN A 153 10.39 -9.66 -6.29
N GLU A 154 11.63 -10.16 -6.30
CA GLU A 154 12.85 -9.44 -5.91
C GLU A 154 12.84 -8.85 -4.48
N ALA A 155 11.96 -9.35 -3.61
CA ALA A 155 11.92 -8.96 -2.20
C ALA A 155 13.20 -9.43 -1.51
N VAL A 156 13.83 -8.54 -0.76
CA VAL A 156 15.01 -8.86 0.06
C VAL A 156 14.55 -9.68 1.25
N VAL A 157 15.10 -10.88 1.42
CA VAL A 157 14.90 -11.69 2.63
C VAL A 157 16.17 -11.65 3.46
N ALA A 158 16.01 -11.44 4.76
CA ALA A 158 17.09 -11.09 5.67
C ALA A 158 17.03 -11.95 6.94
N LEU A 159 18.19 -12.45 7.40
CA LEU A 159 18.36 -13.08 8.71
C LEU A 159 19.32 -12.29 9.59
N TYR A 160 18.98 -12.20 10.87
CA TYR A 160 19.81 -11.60 11.92
C TYR A 160 19.95 -12.59 13.08
N PRO A 161 21.17 -12.90 13.55
CA PRO A 161 21.36 -13.68 14.77
C PRO A 161 20.64 -13.05 15.96
N THR A 162 19.98 -13.85 16.77
CA THR A 162 19.22 -13.36 17.94
C THR A 162 20.09 -12.82 19.07
N ASN A 163 21.34 -13.28 19.14
CA ASN A 163 22.35 -12.88 20.13
C ASN A 163 23.03 -11.54 19.81
N ASP A 164 22.64 -10.88 18.72
CA ASP A 164 23.12 -9.57 18.32
C ASP A 164 22.03 -8.48 18.50
N THR A 165 22.47 -7.23 18.55
CA THR A 165 21.64 -6.01 18.60
C THR A 165 21.27 -5.47 17.22
N LEU A 166 21.80 -6.08 16.15
CA LEU A 166 21.50 -5.74 14.76
C LEU A 166 20.01 -5.90 14.44
N SER A 167 19.51 -5.05 13.56
CA SER A 167 18.11 -5.07 13.13
C SER A 167 17.96 -4.52 11.73
N ILE A 168 16.89 -4.93 11.05
CA ILE A 168 16.56 -4.51 9.69
C ILE A 168 16.45 -2.98 9.50
N ARG A 169 16.25 -2.22 10.58
CA ARG A 169 16.15 -0.75 10.53
C ARG A 169 17.50 -0.02 10.64
N LYS A 170 18.55 -0.69 11.13
CA LYS A 170 19.79 -0.02 11.56
C LYS A 170 21.05 -0.52 10.88
N SER A 171 21.02 -1.74 10.36
CA SER A 171 22.21 -2.45 9.86
C SER A 171 21.82 -3.35 8.71
N ARG A 172 22.75 -3.60 7.78
CA ARG A 172 22.55 -4.55 6.70
C ARG A 172 22.31 -5.97 7.26
N PRO A 173 21.57 -6.83 6.54
CA PRO A 173 21.32 -8.19 6.98
C PRO A 173 22.58 -9.00 7.18
N TYR A 174 22.62 -9.83 8.23
CA TYR A 174 23.74 -10.74 8.45
C TYR A 174 23.76 -11.84 7.37
N TYR A 175 22.61 -12.45 7.06
CA TYR A 175 22.41 -13.19 5.81
C TYR A 175 21.35 -12.48 4.97
N GLN A 176 21.57 -12.43 3.65
CA GLN A 176 20.62 -11.86 2.70
C GLN A 176 20.45 -12.75 1.45
N THR A 177 19.22 -12.83 0.95
CA THR A 177 18.87 -13.39 -0.36
C THR A 177 17.74 -12.55 -0.98
N GLN A 178 17.29 -12.90 -2.19
CA GLN A 178 16.14 -12.27 -2.85
C GLN A 178 15.16 -13.32 -3.33
N THR A 179 13.88 -12.95 -3.38
CA THR A 179 12.85 -13.80 -3.96
C THR A 179 12.85 -13.79 -5.48
N ASP A 180 12.40 -14.88 -6.07
CA ASP A 180 12.12 -14.98 -7.50
C ASP A 180 10.72 -14.44 -7.88
N ALA A 181 10.33 -14.63 -9.15
CA ALA A 181 9.03 -14.19 -9.66
C ALA A 181 7.81 -14.87 -8.99
N ASN A 182 8.01 -16.04 -8.39
CA ASN A 182 7.00 -16.76 -7.61
C ASN A 182 7.05 -16.41 -6.12
N GLY A 183 7.91 -15.45 -5.73
CA GLY A 183 8.10 -15.05 -4.34
C GLY A 183 8.92 -16.05 -3.54
N GLU A 184 9.54 -17.04 -4.18
CA GLU A 184 10.30 -18.09 -3.50
C GLU A 184 11.71 -17.61 -3.18
N PHE A 185 12.21 -17.94 -1.99
CA PHE A 185 13.58 -17.63 -1.58
C PHE A 185 14.30 -18.84 -1.00
N VAL A 186 15.63 -18.82 -1.11
CA VAL A 186 16.50 -19.82 -0.53
C VAL A 186 17.73 -19.15 0.08
N PHE A 187 18.06 -19.57 1.29
CA PHE A 187 19.33 -19.37 1.96
C PHE A 187 20.08 -20.69 2.02
N GLU A 188 21.34 -20.67 1.65
CA GLU A 188 22.24 -21.83 1.73
C GLU A 188 23.47 -21.47 2.56
N ASN A 189 24.12 -22.50 3.08
CA ASN A 189 25.34 -22.40 3.85
C ASN A 189 25.20 -21.51 5.10
N ILE A 190 24.08 -21.65 5.79
CA ILE A 190 23.77 -20.89 7.00
C ILE A 190 24.30 -21.64 8.21
N LYS A 191 24.92 -20.90 9.13
CA LYS A 191 25.34 -21.45 10.41
C LYS A 191 24.14 -21.80 11.28
N ASP A 192 24.14 -22.97 11.91
CA ASP A 192 23.11 -23.37 12.87
C ASP A 192 22.93 -22.33 13.98
N GLY A 193 21.67 -22.02 14.31
CA GLY A 193 21.37 -21.02 15.33
C GLY A 193 19.95 -20.49 15.29
N GLU A 194 19.67 -19.51 16.15
CA GLU A 194 18.38 -18.81 16.18
C GLU A 194 18.50 -17.45 15.50
N TYR A 195 17.58 -17.18 14.57
CA TYR A 195 17.59 -15.99 13.72
C TYR A 195 16.24 -15.28 13.73
N ARG A 196 16.27 -13.96 13.71
CA ARG A 196 15.12 -13.15 13.31
C ARG A 196 15.09 -13.09 11.78
N ILE A 197 13.92 -13.31 11.20
CA ILE A 197 13.72 -13.30 9.75
C ILE A 197 12.81 -12.13 9.34
N TYR A 198 13.19 -11.44 8.27
CA TYR A 198 12.43 -10.36 7.66
C TYR A 198 12.37 -10.54 6.15
N ALA A 199 11.33 -10.01 5.50
CA ALA A 199 11.34 -9.73 4.07
C ALA A 199 10.97 -8.28 3.81
N LEU A 200 11.58 -7.65 2.80
CA LEU A 200 11.44 -6.23 2.48
C LEU A 200 11.28 -6.04 0.97
N THR A 201 10.28 -5.26 0.56
CA THR A 201 10.26 -4.67 -0.78
C THR A 201 11.06 -3.38 -0.76
N ASP A 202 12.36 -3.53 -1.00
CA ASP A 202 13.38 -2.49 -0.84
C ASP A 202 13.35 -1.52 -2.02
N LYS A 203 12.85 -0.30 -1.80
CA LYS A 203 12.67 0.68 -2.89
C LYS A 203 13.96 1.42 -3.21
N ASN A 204 14.79 1.66 -2.21
CA ASN A 204 16.02 2.45 -2.36
C ASN A 204 17.26 1.54 -2.54
N ASN A 205 17.09 0.22 -2.48
CA ASN A 205 18.11 -0.81 -2.59
C ASN A 205 19.22 -0.71 -1.54
N ASN A 206 18.89 -0.27 -0.32
CA ASN A 206 19.86 -0.19 0.78
C ASN A 206 19.79 -1.39 1.74
N SER A 207 18.82 -2.28 1.56
CA SER A 207 18.52 -3.48 2.35
C SER A 207 18.18 -3.18 3.81
N LEU A 208 17.70 -1.96 4.09
CA LEU A 208 17.22 -1.50 5.37
C LEU A 208 15.73 -1.17 5.27
N TYR A 209 14.98 -1.46 6.33
CA TYR A 209 13.62 -0.95 6.45
C TYR A 209 13.64 0.43 7.11
N ASP A 210 13.84 1.45 6.29
CA ASP A 210 13.97 2.85 6.70
C ASP A 210 12.91 3.78 6.09
N ASN A 211 12.05 3.23 5.25
CA ASN A 211 10.99 3.96 4.58
C ASN A 211 9.63 3.28 4.76
N GLU A 212 8.64 4.04 5.22
CA GLU A 212 7.25 3.57 5.40
C GLU A 212 6.51 3.24 4.08
N ASP A 213 7.04 3.66 2.93
CA ASP A 213 6.53 3.28 1.62
C ASP A 213 6.95 1.86 1.21
N GLU A 214 7.84 1.24 1.98
CA GLU A 214 8.31 -0.13 1.79
C GLU A 214 7.41 -1.11 2.52
N TRP A 215 7.25 -2.28 1.92
CA TRP A 215 6.51 -3.37 2.55
C TRP A 215 7.46 -4.27 3.29
N ILE A 216 7.09 -4.65 4.51
CA ILE A 216 7.88 -5.52 5.37
C ILE A 216 7.08 -6.74 5.81
N ALA A 217 7.73 -7.89 5.89
CA ALA A 217 7.27 -9.08 6.59
C ALA A 217 8.25 -9.43 7.71
N TYR A 218 7.75 -10.03 8.78
CA TYR A 218 8.54 -10.47 9.92
C TYR A 218 7.83 -11.60 10.64
N ARG A 219 8.57 -12.35 11.44
CA ARG A 219 8.04 -13.26 12.45
C ARG A 219 8.16 -12.61 13.82
N GLY A 220 7.14 -12.76 14.67
CA GLY A 220 7.20 -12.28 16.05
C GLY A 220 8.23 -13.06 16.88
N GLU A 221 8.31 -14.38 16.63
CA GLU A 221 9.28 -15.27 17.27
C GLU A 221 10.45 -15.59 16.31
N PRO A 222 11.68 -15.74 16.83
CA PRO A 222 12.81 -16.21 16.03
C PRO A 222 12.58 -17.59 15.43
N ILE A 223 13.22 -17.85 14.29
CA ILE A 223 13.30 -19.16 13.67
C ILE A 223 14.57 -19.87 14.12
N ARG A 224 14.50 -21.19 14.24
CA ARG A 224 15.66 -22.03 14.57
C ARG A 224 16.20 -22.69 13.31
N VAL A 225 17.31 -22.20 12.80
CA VAL A 225 17.97 -22.74 11.61
C VAL A 225 18.80 -23.96 11.98
N THR A 226 18.55 -25.06 11.28
CA THR A 226 19.21 -26.36 11.41
C THR A 226 19.36 -27.00 10.03
N SER A 227 19.97 -28.18 9.95
CA SER A 227 20.10 -28.92 8.69
C SER A 227 18.77 -29.46 8.15
N GLU A 228 17.69 -29.42 8.93
CA GLU A 228 16.36 -29.82 8.49
C GLU A 228 15.72 -28.74 7.60
N GLU A 229 15.04 -29.17 6.55
CA GLU A 229 14.37 -28.27 5.62
C GLU A 229 13.23 -27.51 6.33
N GLN A 230 13.27 -26.19 6.21
CA GLN A 230 12.24 -25.29 6.72
C GLN A 230 11.60 -24.56 5.56
N ASP A 231 10.27 -24.54 5.57
CA ASP A 231 9.44 -23.78 4.64
C ASP A 231 8.73 -22.66 5.40
N ILE A 232 9.09 -21.41 5.09
CA ILE A 232 8.64 -20.22 5.80
C ILE A 232 7.84 -19.30 4.87
N ILE A 233 6.56 -19.07 5.21
CA ILE A 233 5.70 -18.14 4.48
C ILE A 233 5.71 -16.74 5.13
N LEU A 234 6.45 -15.80 4.57
CA LEU A 234 6.44 -14.41 5.02
C LEU A 234 5.35 -13.62 4.29
N LYS A 235 4.64 -12.74 5.03
CA LYS A 235 3.57 -11.92 4.47
C LYS A 235 3.87 -10.44 4.63
N THR A 236 4.12 -9.74 3.52
CA THR A 236 4.49 -8.33 3.53
C THR A 236 3.28 -7.43 3.80
N VAL A 237 3.49 -6.41 4.60
CA VAL A 237 2.53 -5.37 4.98
C VAL A 237 3.20 -4.00 4.93
N ARG A 238 2.39 -2.97 4.73
CA ARG A 238 2.82 -1.60 4.93
C ARG A 238 2.44 -1.18 6.34
N ILE A 239 3.42 -0.70 7.11
CA ILE A 239 3.20 -0.20 8.46
C ILE A 239 3.17 1.33 8.41
N ASP A 240 2.05 1.90 8.83
CA ASP A 240 1.91 3.35 8.93
C ASP A 240 2.38 3.82 10.31
N THR A 241 3.40 4.67 10.30
CA THR A 241 3.99 5.24 11.53
C THR A 241 3.83 6.76 11.59
N LYS A 242 3.25 7.36 10.55
CA LYS A 242 3.02 8.81 10.50
C LYS A 242 1.84 9.15 11.36
N ARG A 243 1.96 10.28 12.07
CA ARG A 243 0.88 10.80 12.90
C ARG A 243 0.06 11.80 12.09
N PRO A 244 -1.24 11.91 12.35
CA PRO A 244 -2.05 12.95 11.74
C PRO A 244 -1.62 14.33 12.24
N LEU A 245 -1.11 15.18 11.36
CA LEU A 245 -0.64 16.52 11.66
C LEU A 245 -1.62 17.58 11.18
N LEU A 246 -1.96 18.52 12.07
CA LEU A 246 -2.78 19.69 11.72
C LEU A 246 -1.97 20.66 10.83
N GLN A 247 -2.22 20.62 9.52
CA GLN A 247 -1.49 21.41 8.52
C GLN A 247 -2.04 22.83 8.34
N ARG A 248 -3.37 22.98 8.31
CA ARG A 248 -4.01 24.27 8.01
C ARG A 248 -5.23 24.53 8.86
N ARG A 249 -5.43 25.79 9.22
CA ARG A 249 -6.52 26.29 10.06
C ARG A 249 -7.24 27.40 9.32
N GLU A 250 -8.55 27.29 9.16
CA GLU A 250 -9.38 28.34 8.57
C GLU A 250 -10.46 28.76 9.57
N ARG A 251 -10.82 30.03 9.56
CA ARG A 251 -11.81 30.62 10.47
C ARG A 251 -12.96 31.18 9.66
N TYR A 252 -14.16 30.82 10.06
CA TYR A 252 -15.42 31.32 9.54
C TYR A 252 -16.34 31.71 10.69
N THR A 253 -17.36 32.49 10.41
CA THR A 253 -18.32 32.95 11.43
C THR A 253 -19.14 31.81 12.03
N ASP A 254 -19.32 30.72 11.31
CA ASP A 254 -20.10 29.55 11.71
C ASP A 254 -19.24 28.36 12.16
N ARG A 255 -17.97 28.29 11.72
CA ARG A 255 -17.09 27.14 12.00
C ARG A 255 -15.61 27.49 11.98
N PHE A 256 -14.82 26.60 12.58
CA PHE A 256 -13.37 26.53 12.44
C PHE A 256 -13.02 25.27 11.67
N VAL A 257 -12.14 25.36 10.67
CA VAL A 257 -11.78 24.22 9.81
C VAL A 257 -10.34 23.82 10.07
N ALA A 258 -10.14 22.59 10.51
CA ALA A 258 -8.86 21.95 10.72
C ALA A 258 -8.56 20.98 9.56
N ASN A 259 -7.45 21.18 8.84
CA ASN A 259 -7.04 20.30 7.74
C ASN A 259 -5.81 19.51 8.18
N TYR A 260 -5.87 18.19 8.04
CA TYR A 260 -4.83 17.22 8.36
C TYR A 260 -4.12 16.71 7.10
N ASN A 261 -2.88 16.25 7.26
CA ASN A 261 -2.07 15.65 6.18
C ASN A 261 -2.66 14.33 5.65
N GLU A 262 -3.37 13.60 6.50
CA GLU A 262 -3.92 12.27 6.27
C GLU A 262 -5.34 12.13 6.82
N GLY A 263 -6.00 11.02 6.51
CA GLY A 263 -7.37 10.76 6.92
C GLY A 263 -7.44 10.32 8.38
N LEU A 264 -8.40 10.86 9.14
CA LEU A 264 -8.63 10.49 10.53
C LEU A 264 -9.64 9.34 10.63
N GLU A 265 -9.34 8.35 11.47
CA GLU A 265 -10.33 7.35 11.93
C GLU A 265 -11.23 7.95 13.00
N SER A 266 -10.64 8.69 13.94
CA SER A 266 -11.41 9.36 14.99
C SER A 266 -10.81 10.71 15.35
N PHE A 267 -11.69 11.57 15.87
CA PHE A 267 -11.34 12.90 16.30
C PHE A 267 -12.15 13.25 17.54
N SER A 268 -11.59 14.08 18.42
CA SER A 268 -12.34 14.75 19.47
C SER A 268 -11.76 16.13 19.74
N ALA A 269 -12.63 17.04 20.18
CA ALA A 269 -12.24 18.38 20.58
C ALA A 269 -12.92 18.73 21.91
N THR A 270 -12.13 19.20 22.87
CA THR A 270 -12.61 19.61 24.19
C THR A 270 -12.13 21.02 24.51
N ALA A 271 -13.00 21.85 25.10
CA ALA A 271 -12.59 23.18 25.53
C ALA A 271 -11.61 23.07 26.70
N VAL A 272 -10.52 23.85 26.69
CA VAL A 272 -9.52 23.82 27.79
C VAL A 272 -10.16 24.27 29.11
N ASP A 273 -10.99 25.32 29.05
CA ASP A 273 -11.63 25.91 30.23
C ASP A 273 -12.88 25.11 30.69
N SER A 274 -13.35 24.17 29.85
CA SER A 274 -14.48 23.28 30.13
C SER A 274 -14.19 21.87 29.57
N PRO A 275 -13.28 21.09 30.17
CA PRO A 275 -12.77 19.84 29.58
C PRO A 275 -13.80 18.71 29.48
N LYS A 276 -14.98 18.87 30.12
CA LYS A 276 -16.12 17.95 29.99
C LYS A 276 -16.99 18.25 28.76
N ASP A 277 -16.86 19.43 28.18
CA ASP A 277 -17.65 19.86 27.03
C ASP A 277 -16.91 19.52 25.72
N THR A 278 -17.37 18.45 25.08
CA THR A 278 -16.95 18.10 23.72
C THR A 278 -17.59 19.06 22.72
N LEU A 279 -16.77 19.68 21.88
CA LEU A 279 -17.22 20.56 20.81
C LEU A 279 -17.95 19.75 19.73
N ILE A 280 -18.89 20.38 19.04
CA ILE A 280 -19.56 19.78 17.88
C ILE A 280 -18.58 19.80 16.71
N TYR A 281 -18.35 18.65 16.09
CA TYR A 281 -17.48 18.55 14.93
C TYR A 281 -18.02 17.60 13.87
N LYS A 282 -17.55 17.77 12.64
CA LYS A 282 -17.79 16.89 11.51
C LYS A 282 -16.45 16.58 10.83
N ILE A 283 -16.22 15.31 10.52
CA ILE A 283 -15.09 14.88 9.68
C ILE A 283 -15.59 14.77 8.23
N SER A 284 -14.82 15.27 7.27
CA SER A 284 -15.09 15.11 5.83
C SER A 284 -15.04 13.65 5.40
N SER A 285 -15.60 13.35 4.23
CA SER A 285 -15.65 11.97 3.70
C SER A 285 -14.27 11.37 3.42
N ASP A 286 -13.27 12.19 3.11
CA ASP A 286 -11.88 11.75 2.94
C ASP A 286 -11.10 11.67 4.27
N GLY A 287 -11.75 11.98 5.40
CA GLY A 287 -11.14 11.94 6.73
C GLY A 287 -10.21 13.12 7.05
N LYS A 288 -9.86 13.97 6.08
CA LYS A 288 -8.75 14.93 6.21
C LYS A 288 -9.15 16.26 6.81
N ILE A 289 -10.43 16.61 6.79
CA ILE A 289 -10.91 17.92 7.19
C ILE A 289 -11.89 17.76 8.35
N VAL A 290 -11.69 18.53 9.40
CA VAL A 290 -12.59 18.59 10.54
C VAL A 290 -13.18 20.00 10.64
N ASP A 291 -14.49 20.08 10.46
CA ASP A 291 -15.27 21.29 10.74
C ASP A 291 -15.68 21.26 12.22
N LEU A 292 -15.27 22.27 12.98
CA LEU A 292 -15.65 22.51 14.37
C LEU A 292 -16.69 23.62 14.41
N PHE A 293 -17.83 23.38 15.03
CA PHE A 293 -18.94 24.33 15.07
C PHE A 293 -19.06 24.99 16.43
N GLY A 294 -19.33 26.29 16.43
CA GLY A 294 -19.66 27.03 17.64
C GLY A 294 -21.10 26.74 18.08
N ASP A 295 -21.33 26.82 19.39
CA ASP A 295 -22.68 26.75 19.96
C ASP A 295 -22.81 27.66 21.19
N ASN A 296 -23.88 27.47 21.97
CA ASN A 296 -24.08 28.22 23.21
C ASN A 296 -23.14 27.82 24.35
N ARG A 297 -22.48 26.66 24.27
CA ARG A 297 -21.52 26.15 25.25
C ARG A 297 -20.10 26.58 24.89
N PHE A 298 -19.78 26.70 23.61
CA PHE A 298 -18.46 27.12 23.14
C PHE A 298 -18.55 28.20 22.04
N LYS A 299 -18.25 29.44 22.42
CA LYS A 299 -18.25 30.62 21.53
C LYS A 299 -16.86 30.95 20.94
N GLY A 300 -15.85 30.13 21.23
CA GLY A 300 -14.44 30.36 20.89
C GLY A 300 -13.56 30.37 22.14
N GLY A 301 -12.27 30.07 21.99
CA GLY A 301 -11.34 29.86 23.09
C GLY A 301 -10.27 28.82 22.76
N ARG A 302 -9.51 28.40 23.77
CA ARG A 302 -8.55 27.30 23.61
C ARG A 302 -9.26 25.96 23.65
N ALA A 303 -8.91 25.06 22.74
CA ALA A 303 -9.41 23.69 22.71
C ALA A 303 -8.26 22.69 22.53
N ILE A 304 -8.41 21.50 23.12
CA ILE A 304 -7.54 20.36 22.91
C ILE A 304 -8.15 19.51 21.81
N LEU A 305 -7.44 19.38 20.69
CA LEU A 305 -7.81 18.53 19.57
C LEU A 305 -7.03 17.22 19.69
N THR A 306 -7.75 16.09 19.71
CA THR A 306 -7.14 14.75 19.65
C THR A 306 -7.55 14.10 18.33
N ALA A 307 -6.57 13.78 17.50
CA ALA A 307 -6.75 13.11 16.21
C ALA A 307 -6.09 11.73 16.24
N LEU A 308 -6.77 10.74 15.66
CA LEU A 308 -6.31 9.36 15.51
C LEU A 308 -6.56 8.92 14.07
N ASP A 309 -5.54 8.35 13.42
CA ASP A 309 -5.68 7.72 12.10
C ASP A 309 -6.14 6.25 12.23
N SER A 310 -6.24 5.54 11.10
CA SER A 310 -6.63 4.11 11.10
C SER A 310 -5.58 3.16 11.68
N ALA A 311 -4.32 3.58 11.72
CA ALA A 311 -3.18 2.83 12.28
C ALA A 311 -2.96 3.14 13.78
N ALA A 312 -3.91 3.84 14.41
CA ALA A 312 -3.88 4.26 15.80
C ALA A 312 -2.74 5.24 16.16
N ASN A 313 -2.14 5.90 15.15
CA ASN A 313 -1.22 7.01 15.36
C ASN A 313 -1.98 8.23 15.88
N ARG A 314 -1.50 8.79 16.99
CA ARG A 314 -2.21 9.81 17.76
C ARG A 314 -1.48 11.14 17.80
N THR A 315 -2.23 12.22 17.58
CA THR A 315 -1.77 13.61 17.79
C THR A 315 -2.68 14.33 18.76
N VAL A 316 -2.08 15.16 19.62
CA VAL A 316 -2.78 16.06 20.54
C VAL A 316 -2.25 17.47 20.39
N ASP A 317 -3.11 18.39 20.01
CA ASP A 317 -2.78 19.80 19.84
C ASP A 317 -3.66 20.67 20.71
N THR A 318 -3.08 21.71 21.33
CA THR A 318 -3.88 22.79 21.92
C THR A 318 -3.97 23.94 20.93
N VAL A 319 -5.18 24.28 20.50
CA VAL A 319 -5.44 25.24 19.42
C VAL A 319 -6.35 26.36 19.89
N GLN A 320 -6.05 27.60 19.47
CA GLN A 320 -6.95 28.73 19.64
C GLN A 320 -8.01 28.70 18.53
N ILE A 321 -9.27 28.52 18.92
CA ILE A 321 -10.44 28.53 18.03
C ILE A 321 -11.15 29.88 18.14
N ALA A 322 -11.48 30.45 16.98
CA ALA A 322 -12.31 31.64 16.88
C ALA A 322 -13.30 31.48 15.70
N PHE A 323 -14.53 31.94 15.89
CA PHE A 323 -15.60 31.92 14.89
C PHE A 323 -15.78 33.34 14.32
N GLU A 324 -14.97 33.68 13.32
CA GLU A 324 -14.85 35.03 12.77
C GLU A 324 -14.63 35.01 11.25
N GLY A 325 -14.78 36.16 10.60
CA GLY A 325 -14.52 36.31 9.17
C GLY A 325 -15.79 36.27 8.32
N LYS A 326 -15.77 35.52 7.21
CA LYS A 326 -16.93 35.31 6.33
C LYS A 326 -17.62 33.98 6.67
N ARG A 327 -18.85 33.80 6.20
CA ARG A 327 -19.54 32.50 6.30
C ARG A 327 -18.91 31.48 5.34
N ALA A 328 -18.79 30.23 5.76
CA ALA A 328 -18.28 29.17 4.90
C ALA A 328 -19.26 28.87 3.75
N GLN A 329 -18.77 28.69 2.51
CA GLN A 329 -19.58 28.38 1.33
C GLN A 329 -19.40 26.92 0.85
N ARG A 330 -19.16 25.97 1.76
CA ARG A 330 -18.86 24.57 1.37
C ARG A 330 -20.12 23.77 1.01
N VAL A 331 -21.24 24.02 1.69
CA VAL A 331 -22.54 23.39 1.44
C VAL A 331 -23.55 24.52 1.31
N GLY A 332 -24.16 24.67 0.13
CA GLY A 332 -25.22 25.65 -0.09
C GLY A 332 -26.56 25.11 0.44
N GLY A 333 -26.82 25.29 1.73
CA GLY A 333 -28.07 24.88 2.32
C GLY A 333 -28.18 23.39 2.67
N ALA A 334 -28.86 22.59 1.84
CA ALA A 334 -28.98 21.14 2.01
C ALA A 334 -28.76 20.42 0.67
N ARG A 335 -28.01 19.32 0.68
CA ARG A 335 -27.73 18.52 -0.53
C ARG A 335 -27.68 17.02 -0.25
N LEU A 336 -27.94 16.23 -1.28
CA LEU A 336 -27.72 14.79 -1.23
C LEU A 336 -26.21 14.49 -1.17
N LYS A 337 -25.81 13.61 -0.25
CA LYS A 337 -24.43 13.08 -0.18
C LYS A 337 -24.34 11.89 -1.12
N THR A 338 -23.54 12.00 -2.18
CA THR A 338 -23.33 10.91 -3.14
C THR A 338 -22.23 9.96 -2.63
N ASN A 339 -22.49 8.65 -2.68
CA ASN A 339 -21.48 7.65 -2.35
C ASN A 339 -20.58 7.43 -3.57
N GLY A 340 -19.45 8.14 -3.66
CA GLY A 340 -18.36 7.80 -4.58
C GLY A 340 -17.69 8.99 -5.26
N ASN A 341 -16.39 8.83 -5.54
CA ASN A 341 -15.55 9.74 -6.34
C ASN A 341 -15.91 9.72 -7.84
N GLY A 342 -17.19 9.90 -8.17
CA GLY A 342 -17.67 10.01 -9.54
C GLY A 342 -18.10 11.44 -9.83
N THR A 343 -17.49 12.06 -10.84
CA THR A 343 -17.91 13.30 -11.48
C THR A 343 -19.20 13.10 -12.29
N GLY A 344 -20.26 12.61 -11.65
CA GLY A 344 -21.57 12.40 -12.25
C GLY A 344 -22.68 12.69 -11.24
N ASN A 345 -23.61 13.56 -11.63
CA ASN A 345 -24.85 13.87 -10.92
C ASN A 345 -25.81 12.66 -10.93
N ASN A 346 -25.40 11.49 -10.43
CA ASN A 346 -26.29 10.35 -10.39
C ASN A 346 -27.05 10.34 -9.05
N ASN A 347 -28.09 11.17 -8.95
CA ASN A 347 -29.07 11.15 -7.84
C ASN A 347 -30.00 9.92 -7.93
N THR A 348 -29.47 8.80 -8.43
CA THR A 348 -30.19 7.55 -8.62
C THR A 348 -30.10 6.74 -7.33
N ILE A 349 -31.24 6.39 -6.74
CA ILE A 349 -31.35 5.76 -5.42
C ILE A 349 -32.17 4.48 -5.54
N SER A 350 -31.65 3.38 -5.01
CA SER A 350 -32.35 2.09 -4.96
C SER A 350 -33.27 1.98 -3.75
N GLU A 351 -34.30 1.15 -3.84
CA GLU A 351 -35.14 0.83 -2.69
C GLU A 351 -34.32 0.25 -1.53
N GLY A 352 -34.62 0.66 -0.30
CA GLY A 352 -33.90 0.25 0.90
C GLY A 352 -32.49 0.84 1.04
N GLN A 353 -31.96 1.54 0.02
CA GLN A 353 -30.66 2.21 0.12
C GLN A 353 -30.70 3.29 1.21
N LEU A 354 -29.63 3.37 2.00
CA LEU A 354 -29.46 4.46 2.96
C LEU A 354 -29.18 5.77 2.23
N VAL A 355 -30.08 6.73 2.36
CA VAL A 355 -29.97 8.08 1.83
C VAL A 355 -29.40 8.99 2.91
N THR A 356 -28.41 9.82 2.57
CA THR A 356 -27.84 10.82 3.48
C THR A 356 -27.93 12.21 2.88
N ILE A 357 -28.48 13.15 3.64
CA ILE A 357 -28.58 14.57 3.27
C ILE A 357 -27.62 15.34 4.16
N GLU A 358 -26.66 16.01 3.53
CA GLU A 358 -25.73 16.91 4.18
C GLU A 358 -26.34 18.31 4.29
N LEU A 359 -26.27 18.87 5.49
CA LEU A 359 -26.76 20.20 5.85
C LEU A 359 -25.59 21.16 6.04
N GLU A 360 -25.85 22.43 5.74
CA GLU A 360 -24.86 23.50 5.85
C GLU A 360 -24.37 23.71 7.28
N THR A 361 -25.24 23.60 8.27
CA THR A 361 -24.94 23.90 9.68
C THR A 361 -25.60 22.86 10.59
N PRO A 362 -25.09 22.63 11.81
CA PRO A 362 -25.77 21.80 12.80
C PRO A 362 -27.22 22.24 13.03
N VAL A 363 -28.14 21.28 13.03
CA VAL A 363 -29.58 21.52 13.22
C VAL A 363 -30.16 20.73 14.40
N ARG A 364 -31.39 21.10 14.77
CA ARG A 364 -32.29 20.32 15.61
C ARG A 364 -33.56 20.02 14.83
N ILE A 365 -34.15 18.85 15.10
CA ILE A 365 -35.42 18.43 14.51
C ILE A 365 -36.52 18.63 15.56
N GLN A 366 -37.52 19.43 15.22
CA GLN A 366 -38.69 19.73 16.06
C GLN A 366 -40.00 19.17 15.46
N SER A 367 -39.98 18.76 14.18
CA SER A 367 -41.13 18.18 13.49
C SER A 367 -41.16 16.66 13.60
N LYS A 368 -42.37 16.09 13.68
CA LYS A 368 -42.58 14.64 13.65
C LYS A 368 -42.30 14.04 12.28
N GLU A 369 -42.44 14.84 11.21
CA GLU A 369 -42.31 14.41 9.81
C GLU A 369 -41.35 15.33 9.05
N PRO A 370 -40.04 15.33 9.39
CA PRO A 370 -39.09 16.31 8.86
C PRO A 370 -38.76 16.13 7.38
N ILE A 371 -39.09 14.97 6.78
CA ILE A 371 -38.79 14.65 5.38
C ILE A 371 -40.04 14.12 4.68
N ARG A 372 -40.33 14.66 3.49
CA ARG A 372 -41.40 14.20 2.61
C ARG A 372 -40.85 13.82 1.24
N LEU A 373 -41.41 12.78 0.65
CA LEU A 373 -41.16 12.40 -0.75
C LEU A 373 -42.36 12.80 -1.60
N LEU A 374 -42.11 13.51 -2.69
CA LEU A 374 -43.12 13.98 -3.61
C LEU A 374 -42.90 13.38 -5.01
N VAL A 375 -43.99 13.07 -5.69
CA VAL A 375 -44.05 12.76 -7.13
C VAL A 375 -45.10 13.70 -7.73
N ASP A 376 -44.75 14.47 -8.74
CA ASP A 376 -45.64 15.49 -9.34
C ASP A 376 -46.37 16.34 -8.29
N SER A 377 -45.62 16.87 -7.32
CA SER A 377 -46.11 17.65 -6.18
C SER A 377 -47.00 16.90 -5.17
N THR A 378 -47.32 15.63 -5.39
CA THR A 378 -48.12 14.80 -4.48
C THR A 378 -47.22 14.10 -3.47
N VAL A 379 -47.53 14.22 -2.18
CA VAL A 379 -46.77 13.53 -1.11
C VAL A 379 -47.06 12.04 -1.18
N VAL A 380 -46.05 11.25 -1.57
CA VAL A 380 -46.13 9.78 -1.65
C VAL A 380 -45.59 9.10 -0.40
N ALA A 381 -44.73 9.77 0.38
CA ALA A 381 -44.26 9.26 1.67
C ALA A 381 -43.94 10.41 2.64
N ARG A 382 -44.16 10.14 3.93
CA ARG A 382 -43.80 11.01 5.07
C ARG A 382 -42.89 10.18 5.97
N LEU A 383 -41.69 10.69 6.25
CA LEU A 383 -40.72 9.98 7.08
C LEU A 383 -40.70 10.57 8.49
N THR A 384 -40.85 9.72 9.49
CA THR A 384 -40.95 10.15 10.89
C THR A 384 -39.61 10.22 11.60
N TYR A 385 -39.46 11.18 12.53
CA TYR A 385 -38.31 11.28 13.43
C TYR A 385 -38.74 10.96 14.88
N PRO A 386 -37.96 10.16 15.65
CA PRO A 386 -36.65 9.61 15.30
C PRO A 386 -36.68 8.22 14.65
N ASP A 387 -37.85 7.67 14.33
CA ASP A 387 -37.97 6.25 13.94
C ASP A 387 -37.34 5.94 12.59
N GLN A 388 -37.70 6.70 11.55
CA GLN A 388 -37.25 6.49 10.16
C GLN A 388 -36.12 7.43 9.74
N VAL A 389 -36.13 8.66 10.25
CA VAL A 389 -35.07 9.66 10.02
C VAL A 389 -34.14 9.68 11.22
N LYS A 390 -32.84 9.63 10.98
CA LYS A 390 -31.79 9.80 11.99
C LYS A 390 -31.05 11.10 11.74
N LEU A 391 -30.60 11.72 12.83
CA LEU A 391 -29.69 12.86 12.81
C LEU A 391 -28.37 12.39 13.40
N ASP A 392 -27.27 12.68 12.71
CA ASP A 392 -25.94 12.32 13.19
C ASP A 392 -25.53 13.14 14.43
N ARG A 393 -24.42 12.78 15.07
CA ARG A 393 -23.96 13.45 16.30
C ARG A 393 -23.57 14.91 16.06
N SER A 394 -23.10 15.26 14.86
CA SER A 394 -22.75 16.64 14.52
C SER A 394 -24.00 17.51 14.28
N GLY A 395 -25.15 16.89 14.04
CA GLY A 395 -26.36 17.58 13.63
C GLY A 395 -26.32 18.10 12.19
N THR A 396 -25.36 17.65 11.36
CA THR A 396 -25.18 18.12 9.98
C THR A 396 -25.58 17.10 8.94
N GLU A 397 -25.96 15.88 9.32
CA GLU A 397 -26.37 14.84 8.39
C GLU A 397 -27.69 14.18 8.84
N LEU A 398 -28.67 14.20 7.93
CA LEU A 398 -29.91 13.45 8.06
C LEU A 398 -29.78 12.15 7.27
N SER A 399 -30.16 11.02 7.85
CA SER A 399 -30.17 9.74 7.14
C SER A 399 -31.48 8.98 7.30
N PHE A 400 -31.88 8.29 6.23
CA PHE A 400 -33.07 7.44 6.20
C PHE A 400 -32.93 6.34 5.15
N ALA A 401 -33.57 5.19 5.35
CA ALA A 401 -33.64 4.16 4.31
C ALA A 401 -34.73 4.52 3.29
N MET A 402 -34.40 4.43 2.00
CA MET A 402 -35.36 4.68 0.93
C MET A 402 -36.55 3.71 1.07
N PRO A 403 -37.80 4.20 1.20
CA PRO A 403 -38.97 3.33 1.33
C PRO A 403 -39.20 2.50 0.05
N ARG A 404 -39.94 1.40 0.19
CA ARG A 404 -40.41 0.62 -0.96
C ARG A 404 -41.16 1.52 -1.94
N TRP A 405 -40.87 1.40 -3.23
CA TRP A 405 -41.38 2.30 -4.24
C TRP A 405 -42.47 1.65 -5.09
N THR A 406 -43.73 2.00 -4.81
CA THR A 406 -44.89 1.46 -5.51
C THR A 406 -45.41 2.36 -6.63
N ASN A 407 -44.82 3.56 -6.81
CA ASN A 407 -45.22 4.48 -7.87
C ASN A 407 -44.60 4.07 -9.21
N THR A 408 -45.36 4.22 -10.29
CA THR A 408 -44.88 3.95 -11.65
C THR A 408 -43.86 4.98 -12.13
N MET A 409 -43.99 6.23 -11.68
CA MET A 409 -43.01 7.28 -11.93
C MET A 409 -41.78 7.05 -11.07
N ARG A 410 -40.61 7.16 -11.70
CA ARG A 410 -39.31 6.97 -11.05
C ARG A 410 -38.63 8.28 -10.68
N GLU A 411 -39.17 9.41 -11.10
CA GLU A 411 -38.69 10.72 -10.66
C GLU A 411 -39.42 11.11 -9.37
N ALA A 412 -38.65 11.50 -8.36
CA ALA A 412 -39.18 11.92 -7.07
C ALA A 412 -38.39 13.11 -6.52
N THR A 413 -39.01 13.82 -5.58
CA THR A 413 -38.39 14.97 -4.92
C THR A 413 -38.40 14.77 -3.41
N ILE A 414 -37.24 14.90 -2.78
CA ILE A 414 -37.12 14.98 -1.33
C ILE A 414 -37.30 16.43 -0.90
N VAL A 415 -38.23 16.66 0.03
CA VAL A 415 -38.50 17.98 0.60
C VAL A 415 -38.27 17.94 2.11
N LEU A 416 -37.43 18.86 2.58
CA LEU A 416 -37.16 19.07 4.00
C LEU A 416 -38.16 20.05 4.60
N ASP A 417 -38.65 19.75 5.81
CA ASP A 417 -39.51 20.67 6.57
C ASP A 417 -38.69 21.86 7.09
N SER A 418 -38.91 23.03 6.49
CA SER A 418 -38.15 24.24 6.83
C SER A 418 -38.44 24.80 8.21
N ALA A 419 -39.66 24.60 8.73
CA ALA A 419 -40.05 24.99 10.08
C ALA A 419 -39.63 23.93 11.12
N GLY A 420 -39.62 22.66 10.71
CA GLY A 420 -39.27 21.52 11.55
C GLY A 420 -37.77 21.28 11.73
N ILE A 421 -36.93 21.73 10.79
CA ILE A 421 -35.48 21.56 10.83
C ILE A 421 -34.83 22.93 11.03
N VAL A 422 -34.34 23.20 12.24
CA VAL A 422 -33.87 24.52 12.66
C VAL A 422 -32.38 24.52 13.01
N PRO A 423 -31.58 25.51 12.59
CA PRO A 423 -30.19 25.63 12.99
C PRO A 423 -30.01 25.68 14.51
N VAL A 424 -28.94 25.07 15.03
CA VAL A 424 -28.55 25.21 16.44
C VAL A 424 -28.13 26.65 16.75
N GLN A 425 -27.52 27.33 15.77
CA GLN A 425 -27.11 28.73 15.85
C GLN A 425 -27.15 29.36 14.45
N GLY A 426 -27.35 30.69 14.41
CA GLY A 426 -27.34 31.47 13.18
C GLY A 426 -28.70 31.57 12.50
N GLU A 427 -28.70 32.16 11.31
CA GLU A 427 -29.89 32.36 10.49
C GLU A 427 -30.33 31.05 9.81
N GLN A 428 -31.60 31.01 9.40
CA GLN A 428 -32.12 29.93 8.56
C GLN A 428 -31.29 29.80 7.28
N PHE A 429 -31.06 28.57 6.84
CA PHE A 429 -30.39 28.25 5.58
C PHE A 429 -31.39 27.71 4.56
N SER A 430 -31.00 27.77 3.28
CA SER A 430 -31.82 27.27 2.18
C SER A 430 -31.99 25.75 2.27
N LYS A 431 -33.21 25.25 2.09
CA LYS A 431 -33.49 23.80 2.08
C LYS A 431 -34.15 23.46 0.74
N PRO A 432 -33.37 23.41 -0.35
CA PRO A 432 -33.91 23.21 -1.68
C PRO A 432 -34.60 21.84 -1.80
N ALA A 433 -35.55 21.76 -2.71
CA ALA A 433 -36.08 20.48 -3.17
C ALA A 433 -34.98 19.67 -3.84
N ILE A 434 -34.77 18.42 -3.42
CA ILE A 434 -33.72 17.55 -3.94
C ILE A 434 -34.35 16.54 -4.90
N GLN A 435 -34.06 16.67 -6.18
CA GLN A 435 -34.53 15.73 -7.20
C GLN A 435 -33.72 14.43 -7.16
N ILE A 436 -34.43 13.31 -7.21
CA ILE A 436 -33.85 11.96 -7.22
C ILE A 436 -34.55 11.10 -8.28
N THR A 437 -33.82 10.12 -8.79
CA THR A 437 -34.35 9.07 -9.66
C THR A 437 -34.35 7.77 -8.89
N ILE A 438 -35.46 7.05 -8.89
CA ILE A 438 -35.54 5.74 -8.24
C ILE A 438 -35.02 4.70 -9.23
N ALA A 439 -33.95 4.01 -8.86
CA ALA A 439 -33.37 2.97 -9.68
C ALA A 439 -34.43 1.92 -10.00
N GLU A 440 -34.49 1.50 -11.27
CA GLU A 440 -35.15 0.24 -11.57
C GLU A 440 -34.35 -0.88 -10.90
N ALA A 441 -35.03 -1.93 -10.41
CA ALA A 441 -34.39 -3.09 -9.81
C ALA A 441 -33.61 -3.96 -10.82
N ARG A 442 -32.96 -3.35 -11.82
CA ARG A 442 -32.26 -4.00 -12.91
C ARG A 442 -30.79 -4.20 -12.56
N GLY A 443 -30.40 -5.46 -12.48
CA GLY A 443 -29.07 -5.90 -12.89
C GLY A 443 -28.03 -6.07 -11.79
N ALA A 444 -28.42 -6.04 -10.52
CA ALA A 444 -27.48 -6.31 -9.44
C ALA A 444 -27.52 -7.80 -9.06
N GLY A 445 -26.34 -8.40 -8.88
CA GLY A 445 -26.21 -9.78 -8.44
C GLY A 445 -26.28 -9.92 -6.92
N THR A 446 -26.52 -11.14 -6.45
CA THR A 446 -26.42 -11.55 -5.06
C THR A 446 -25.31 -12.59 -4.92
N LEU A 447 -24.52 -12.50 -3.87
CA LEU A 447 -23.57 -13.53 -3.47
C LEU A 447 -23.84 -13.93 -2.02
N ARG A 448 -24.08 -15.22 -1.79
CA ARG A 448 -24.31 -15.77 -0.46
C ARG A 448 -23.51 -17.04 -0.22
N GLY A 449 -23.39 -17.44 1.03
CA GLY A 449 -22.76 -18.71 1.38
C GLY A 449 -22.63 -18.94 2.87
N ALA A 450 -22.20 -20.14 3.22
CA ALA A 450 -21.85 -20.54 4.58
C ALA A 450 -20.35 -20.38 4.82
N VAL A 451 -20.01 -20.07 6.07
CA VAL A 451 -18.64 -19.95 6.56
C VAL A 451 -18.31 -21.15 7.45
N LYS A 452 -17.41 -22.01 7.00
CA LYS A 452 -16.94 -23.20 7.74
C LYS A 452 -15.61 -22.88 8.40
N THR A 453 -15.64 -22.57 9.69
CA THR A 453 -14.42 -22.27 10.45
C THR A 453 -14.60 -22.57 11.95
N GLN A 454 -13.48 -22.85 12.62
CA GLN A 454 -13.38 -22.90 14.09
C GLN A 454 -13.09 -21.52 14.69
N GLN A 455 -12.72 -20.54 13.88
CA GLN A 455 -12.45 -19.18 14.33
C GLN A 455 -13.73 -18.49 14.82
N THR A 456 -13.61 -17.72 15.90
CA THR A 456 -14.73 -17.01 16.53
C THR A 456 -14.82 -15.56 16.09
N ASN A 457 -13.67 -14.91 15.88
CA ASN A 457 -13.57 -13.52 15.48
C ASN A 457 -12.94 -13.41 14.09
N TYR A 458 -13.74 -12.99 13.11
CA TYR A 458 -13.32 -12.86 11.72
C TYR A 458 -14.23 -11.89 10.94
N ILE A 459 -13.68 -11.33 9.88
CA ILE A 459 -14.39 -10.46 8.95
C ILE A 459 -14.34 -11.10 7.57
N VAL A 460 -15.51 -11.36 6.97
CA VAL A 460 -15.63 -11.79 5.59
C VAL A 460 -15.86 -10.55 4.74
N GLN A 461 -14.96 -10.30 3.80
CA GLN A 461 -15.01 -9.17 2.88
C GLN A 461 -15.23 -9.67 1.45
N LEU A 462 -16.13 -9.00 0.74
CA LEU A 462 -16.19 -9.04 -0.71
C LEU A 462 -15.31 -7.94 -1.26
N VAL A 463 -14.31 -8.30 -2.05
CA VAL A 463 -13.38 -7.34 -2.67
C VAL A 463 -13.47 -7.39 -4.20
N ASP A 464 -13.26 -6.25 -4.87
CA ASP A 464 -13.24 -6.20 -6.34
C ASP A 464 -11.92 -6.73 -6.92
N ASN A 465 -11.78 -6.68 -8.24
CA ASN A 465 -10.56 -7.08 -8.94
C ASN A 465 -9.31 -6.23 -8.62
N GLN A 466 -9.47 -5.08 -7.95
CA GLN A 466 -8.36 -4.32 -7.36
C GLN A 466 -8.22 -4.55 -5.85
N TYR A 467 -8.84 -5.59 -5.31
CA TYR A 467 -8.85 -5.96 -3.89
C TYR A 467 -9.42 -4.87 -2.95
N ARG A 468 -10.23 -3.95 -3.48
CA ARG A 468 -10.93 -2.93 -2.69
C ARG A 468 -12.20 -3.51 -2.10
N VAL A 469 -12.43 -3.25 -0.80
CA VAL A 469 -13.61 -3.75 -0.09
C VAL A 469 -14.89 -3.12 -0.66
N LYS A 470 -15.86 -3.96 -1.01
CA LYS A 470 -17.17 -3.56 -1.52
C LYS A 470 -18.27 -3.84 -0.52
N ASN A 471 -18.13 -4.92 0.23
CA ASN A 471 -19.04 -5.29 1.30
C ASN A 471 -18.31 -6.14 2.34
N GLN A 472 -18.83 -6.20 3.57
CA GLN A 472 -18.27 -7.06 4.60
C GLN A 472 -19.31 -7.49 5.63
N VAL A 473 -19.12 -8.66 6.21
CA VAL A 473 -19.85 -9.13 7.39
C VAL A 473 -18.86 -9.63 8.43
N ARG A 474 -19.28 -9.59 9.70
CA ARG A 474 -18.42 -9.92 10.83
C ARG A 474 -19.02 -11.05 11.65
N ASN A 475 -18.19 -12.04 11.99
CA ASN A 475 -18.52 -13.19 12.84
C ASN A 475 -19.78 -13.95 12.39
N ALA A 476 -20.14 -13.85 11.11
CA ALA A 476 -21.38 -14.37 10.57
C ALA A 476 -21.17 -15.76 9.98
N LYS A 477 -21.90 -16.76 10.47
CA LYS A 477 -21.84 -18.15 9.97
C LYS A 477 -22.39 -18.29 8.55
N THR A 478 -23.16 -17.32 8.09
CA THR A 478 -23.58 -17.16 6.70
C THR A 478 -23.44 -15.70 6.29
N TYR A 479 -23.17 -15.46 5.02
CA TYR A 479 -23.08 -14.12 4.46
C TYR A 479 -24.05 -13.98 3.29
N ASN A 480 -24.55 -12.76 3.06
CA ASN A 480 -25.50 -12.44 1.99
C ASN A 480 -25.26 -11.01 1.52
N PHE A 481 -24.40 -10.88 0.51
CA PHE A 481 -24.11 -9.62 -0.16
C PHE A 481 -25.09 -9.44 -1.32
N ARG A 482 -25.87 -8.35 -1.29
CA ARG A 482 -26.87 -8.02 -2.31
C ARG A 482 -26.48 -6.73 -3.02
N ASN A 483 -27.16 -6.47 -4.13
CA ASN A 483 -26.99 -5.26 -4.91
C ASN A 483 -25.54 -5.08 -5.39
N ILE A 484 -24.90 -6.17 -5.82
CA ILE A 484 -23.52 -6.16 -6.29
C ILE A 484 -23.51 -5.89 -7.79
N ASP A 485 -22.72 -4.90 -8.22
CA ASP A 485 -22.53 -4.61 -9.64
C ASP A 485 -21.87 -5.79 -10.36
N PRO A 486 -22.25 -6.10 -11.61
CA PRO A 486 -21.60 -7.18 -12.35
C PRO A 486 -20.09 -6.98 -12.51
N GLY A 487 -19.31 -8.05 -12.32
CA GLY A 487 -17.85 -8.02 -12.43
C GLY A 487 -17.17 -9.18 -11.70
N THR A 488 -15.84 -9.15 -11.69
CA THR A 488 -15.00 -10.12 -10.98
C THR A 488 -14.74 -9.66 -9.55
N TYR A 489 -14.94 -10.57 -8.60
CA TYR A 489 -14.74 -10.35 -7.18
C TYR A 489 -13.96 -11.48 -6.52
N PHE A 490 -13.45 -11.23 -5.32
CA PHE A 490 -12.84 -12.23 -4.45
C PHE A 490 -13.46 -12.17 -3.06
N ILE A 491 -13.41 -13.29 -2.33
CA ILE A 491 -13.71 -13.31 -0.91
C ILE A 491 -12.40 -13.29 -0.15
N ARG A 492 -12.25 -12.29 0.72
CA ARG A 492 -11.13 -12.16 1.65
C ARG A 492 -11.63 -12.33 3.07
N VAL A 493 -10.93 -13.10 3.89
CA VAL A 493 -11.22 -13.29 5.30
C VAL A 493 -10.08 -12.72 6.13
N ILE A 494 -10.40 -11.88 7.09
CA ILE A 494 -9.48 -11.38 8.11
C ILE A 494 -9.77 -12.10 9.42
N LEU A 495 -8.74 -12.60 10.10
CA LEU A 495 -8.85 -13.06 11.48
C LEU A 495 -8.67 -11.86 12.43
N ASP A 496 -9.80 -11.30 12.86
CA ASP A 496 -9.92 -10.14 13.74
C ASP A 496 -9.62 -10.55 15.20
N ALA A 497 -8.36 -10.82 15.49
CA ALA A 497 -7.92 -11.45 16.74
C ALA A 497 -8.24 -10.58 17.97
N ASN A 498 -8.20 -9.26 17.82
CA ASN A 498 -8.54 -8.32 18.89
C ASN A 498 -10.04 -7.96 18.93
N ASN A 499 -10.83 -8.47 17.98
CA ASN A 499 -12.25 -8.24 17.86
C ASN A 499 -12.59 -6.73 17.86
N ASN A 500 -11.86 -5.93 17.08
CA ASN A 500 -12.12 -4.50 16.87
C ASN A 500 -12.94 -4.21 15.60
N GLY A 501 -13.11 -5.19 14.70
CA GLY A 501 -13.90 -5.06 13.48
C GLY A 501 -13.18 -4.37 12.32
N LYS A 502 -11.86 -4.19 12.43
CA LYS A 502 -10.96 -3.74 11.37
C LYS A 502 -9.80 -4.73 11.23
N TRP A 503 -8.96 -4.52 10.22
CA TRP A 503 -7.72 -5.27 10.05
C TRP A 503 -6.57 -4.47 10.63
N ASP A 504 -5.74 -5.10 11.45
CA ASP A 504 -4.53 -4.49 12.01
C ASP A 504 -3.26 -4.94 11.27
N GLY A 505 -2.53 -3.94 10.73
CA GLY A 505 -1.41 -4.13 9.80
C GLY A 505 -0.05 -4.47 10.39
N GLY A 506 -0.01 -4.84 11.67
CA GLY A 506 1.21 -5.20 12.39
C GLY A 506 1.77 -4.03 13.22
N ASP A 507 2.61 -4.38 14.18
CA ASP A 507 3.19 -3.45 15.15
C ASP A 507 4.40 -2.67 14.55
N PRO A 508 4.48 -1.34 14.71
CA PRO A 508 5.66 -0.55 14.35
C PRO A 508 7.00 -1.05 14.91
N GLU A 509 6.99 -1.68 16.08
CA GLU A 509 8.19 -2.27 16.70
C GLU A 509 8.56 -3.65 16.12
N LEU A 510 7.78 -4.16 15.16
CA LEU A 510 7.98 -5.45 14.49
C LEU A 510 8.00 -6.66 15.44
N VAL A 511 7.28 -6.56 16.56
CA VAL A 511 7.19 -7.63 17.56
C VAL A 511 5.92 -8.47 17.34
N LYS A 512 4.80 -7.81 17.08
CA LYS A 512 3.51 -8.49 16.85
C LYS A 512 3.16 -8.52 15.37
N GLU A 513 3.06 -9.72 14.81
CA GLU A 513 2.65 -9.93 13.41
C GLU A 513 1.28 -9.32 13.08
N PRO A 514 1.07 -8.91 11.83
CA PRO A 514 -0.23 -8.44 11.34
C PRO A 514 -1.31 -9.52 11.48
N GLU A 515 -2.56 -9.08 11.52
CA GLU A 515 -3.68 -10.02 11.53
C GLU A 515 -3.71 -10.87 10.26
N GLN A 516 -3.95 -12.16 10.46
CA GLN A 516 -3.91 -13.14 9.38
C GLN A 516 -5.05 -12.91 8.39
N VAL A 517 -4.72 -13.09 7.12
CA VAL A 517 -5.65 -12.96 6.01
C VAL A 517 -5.62 -14.22 5.15
N TYR A 518 -6.82 -14.68 4.81
CA TYR A 518 -7.07 -15.71 3.82
C TYR A 518 -7.75 -15.07 2.62
N LEU A 519 -7.31 -15.42 1.42
CA LEU A 519 -7.99 -15.10 0.19
C LEU A 519 -8.56 -16.39 -0.37
N HIS A 520 -9.85 -16.40 -0.69
CA HIS A 520 -10.44 -17.51 -1.43
C HIS A 520 -9.80 -17.56 -2.81
N ASP A 521 -9.26 -18.72 -3.17
CA ASP A 521 -8.46 -19.00 -4.35
C ASP A 521 -9.21 -18.80 -5.67
N LYS A 522 -10.54 -18.95 -5.65
CA LYS A 522 -11.37 -18.86 -6.85
C LYS A 522 -11.91 -17.43 -7.08
N PRO A 523 -11.61 -16.80 -8.23
CA PRO A 523 -12.28 -15.57 -8.62
C PRO A 523 -13.77 -15.83 -8.89
N LEU A 524 -14.59 -14.84 -8.53
CA LEU A 524 -16.05 -14.94 -8.55
C LEU A 524 -16.63 -13.97 -9.58
N GLU A 525 -17.19 -14.52 -10.66
CA GLU A 525 -17.81 -13.76 -11.74
C GLU A 525 -19.30 -13.49 -11.46
N ILE A 526 -19.60 -12.32 -10.92
CA ILE A 526 -20.97 -11.92 -10.59
C ILE A 526 -21.62 -11.30 -11.82
N ARG A 527 -22.79 -11.83 -12.20
CA ARG A 527 -23.59 -11.35 -13.33
C ARG A 527 -24.84 -10.61 -12.86
N ALA A 528 -25.36 -9.77 -13.75
CA ALA A 528 -26.59 -9.03 -13.51
C ALA A 528 -27.78 -9.96 -13.25
N ASN A 529 -28.53 -9.70 -12.18
CA ASN A 529 -29.71 -10.48 -11.76
C ASN A 529 -29.42 -11.96 -11.46
N TRP A 530 -28.18 -12.32 -11.10
CA TRP A 530 -27.83 -13.68 -10.72
C TRP A 530 -27.65 -13.81 -9.22
N ASP A 531 -28.13 -14.93 -8.67
CA ASP A 531 -27.84 -15.36 -7.31
C ASP A 531 -26.73 -16.42 -7.36
N MET A 532 -25.59 -16.12 -6.78
CA MET A 532 -24.46 -17.03 -6.65
C MET A 532 -24.31 -17.52 -5.22
N GLU A 533 -24.02 -18.80 -5.07
CA GLU A 533 -23.75 -19.43 -3.79
C GLU A 533 -22.32 -19.98 -3.76
N GLU A 534 -21.51 -19.54 -2.81
CA GLU A 534 -20.12 -19.97 -2.66
C GLU A 534 -19.81 -20.19 -1.17
N ASN A 535 -19.37 -21.39 -0.80
CA ASN A 535 -19.08 -21.70 0.60
C ASN A 535 -17.59 -21.56 0.85
N ILE A 536 -17.21 -20.87 1.93
CA ILE A 536 -15.80 -20.67 2.27
C ILE A 536 -15.42 -21.48 3.50
N ALA A 537 -14.19 -21.98 3.53
CA ALA A 537 -13.60 -22.67 4.66
C ALA A 537 -12.18 -22.15 4.91
N PHE A 538 -11.83 -21.94 6.19
CA PHE A 538 -10.53 -21.48 6.63
C PHE A 538 -10.26 -21.84 8.09
#